data_AF-A0A2E8E2Z9-F1
#
_entry.id   AF-A0A2E8E2Z9-F1
#
_cell.length_a   1.000
_cell.length_b   1.000
_cell.length_c   1.000
_cell.angle_alpha   90.00
_cell.angle_beta   90.00
_cell.angle_gamma   90.00
#
_symmetry.space_group_name_H-M   'P 1'
#
loop_
_entity.id
_entity.type
_entity.pdbx_description
1 polymer ?
#
loop_
_entity_poly.entity_id
_entity_poly.type
_entity_poly.pdbx_seq_one_letter_code
_entity_poly.pdbx_strand_id
1 'polypeptide(L)'
;MMIRRSVTVLFTFAVVLSLAPAEAVAQSGDRTMPMRTPDGYPDVSGIFTFRTLTPFERPQQFEGQETLSEEEAPRLRRRSGPV
;
A
#
# COMPACT_ATOMS: atom_id res chain seq x y z
N MET A 1 50.40 13.81 1.09
CA MET A 1 49.95 12.42 1.38
C MET A 1 48.74 12.36 2.31
N MET A 2 48.64 13.21 3.35
CA MET A 2 47.51 13.18 4.30
C MET A 2 46.19 13.74 3.74
N ILE A 3 46.23 14.82 2.95
CA ILE A 3 45.02 15.45 2.36
C ILE A 3 44.27 14.49 1.41
N ARG A 4 45.00 13.73 0.60
CA ARG A 4 44.40 12.75 -0.33
C ARG A 4 43.70 11.61 0.41
N ARG A 5 44.24 11.19 1.57
CA ARG A 5 43.64 10.17 2.44
C ARG A 5 42.36 10.70 3.11
N SER A 6 42.38 11.94 3.59
CA SER A 6 41.20 12.58 4.17
C SER A 6 40.06 12.74 3.15
N VAL A 7 40.38 13.09 1.90
CA VAL A 7 39.38 13.21 0.82
C VAL A 7 38.79 11.85 0.45
N THR A 8 39.60 10.79 0.37
CA THR A 8 39.09 9.43 0.11
C THR A 8 38.17 8.95 1.23
N VAL A 9 38.53 9.18 2.49
CA VAL A 9 37.69 8.80 3.64
C VAL A 9 36.35 9.54 3.60
N LEU A 10 36.37 10.85 3.35
CA LEU A 10 35.15 11.66 3.27
C LEU A 10 34.24 11.20 2.12
N PHE A 11 34.83 10.89 0.96
CA PHE A 11 34.09 10.41 -0.20
C PHE A 11 33.45 9.03 0.06
N THR A 12 34.18 8.10 0.69
CA THR A 12 33.62 6.80 1.06
C THR A 12 32.45 6.94 2.04
N PHE A 13 32.54 7.88 2.98
CA PHE A 13 31.47 8.12 3.94
C PHE A 13 30.21 8.69 3.27
N ALA A 14 30.37 9.61 2.31
CA ALA A 14 29.26 10.18 1.56
C ALA A 14 28.54 9.13 0.69
N VAL A 15 29.30 8.22 0.05
CA VAL A 15 28.72 7.13 -0.75
C VAL A 15 27.91 6.17 0.14
N VAL A 16 28.46 5.76 1.29
CA VAL A 16 27.76 4.90 2.24
C VAL A 16 26.47 5.56 2.74
N LEU A 17 26.49 6.85 3.02
CA LEU A 17 25.31 7.59 3.48
C LEU A 17 24.22 7.69 2.39
N SER A 18 24.62 7.80 1.12
CA SER A 18 23.68 7.88 -0.02
C SER A 18 22.99 6.54 -0.34
N LEU A 19 23.58 5.41 0.07
CA LEU A 19 23.03 4.08 -0.13
C LEU A 19 22.03 3.67 0.97
N ALA A 20 21.73 4.54 1.92
CA ALA A 20 20.71 4.26 2.93
C ALA A 20 19.32 4.14 2.26
N PRO A 21 18.54 3.09 2.59
CA PRO A 21 17.24 2.86 1.96
C PRO A 21 16.24 3.97 2.33
N ALA A 22 15.75 4.70 1.33
CA ALA A 22 14.77 5.79 1.48
C ALA A 22 13.42 5.31 2.08
N GLU A 23 13.14 4.02 2.00
CA GLU A 23 11.88 3.42 2.44
C GLU A 23 11.67 3.48 3.96
N ALA A 24 12.77 3.58 4.72
CA ALA A 24 12.70 3.77 6.18
C ALA A 24 12.13 5.14 6.58
N VAL A 25 12.22 6.15 5.70
CA VAL A 25 11.72 7.51 5.97
C VAL A 25 10.21 7.61 5.70
N ALA A 26 9.67 6.80 4.78
CA ALA A 26 8.24 6.81 4.45
C ALA A 26 7.36 6.11 5.52
N GLN A 27 7.96 5.31 6.41
CA GLN A 27 7.25 4.65 7.51
C GLN A 27 7.16 5.48 8.79
N SER A 28 7.62 6.73 8.79
CA SER A 28 7.33 7.66 9.89
C SER A 28 5.85 8.05 9.84
N GLY A 29 4.98 7.14 10.26
CA GLY A 29 3.56 7.42 10.43
C GLY A 29 3.38 8.62 11.34
N ASP A 30 2.43 9.48 10.99
CA ASP A 30 1.98 10.58 11.84
C ASP A 30 1.80 10.07 13.28
N ARG A 31 2.62 10.62 14.17
CA ARG A 31 2.76 10.16 15.56
C ARG A 31 1.60 10.66 16.44
N THR A 32 0.62 11.32 15.84
CA THR A 32 -0.49 12.00 16.51
C THR A 32 -1.53 11.03 17.09
N MET A 33 -1.53 9.75 16.72
CA MET A 33 -1.94 8.58 17.53
C MET A 33 -2.10 7.37 16.61
N PRO A 34 -1.17 6.39 16.60
CA PRO A 34 -1.51 5.10 16.02
C PRO A 34 -2.65 4.51 16.87
N MET A 35 -3.83 4.32 16.29
CA MET A 35 -4.97 3.70 16.96
C MET A 35 -4.54 2.31 17.44
N ARG A 36 -4.37 2.14 18.75
CA ARG A 36 -3.80 0.94 19.39
C ARG A 36 -4.70 0.54 20.55
N THR A 37 -4.88 -0.77 20.74
CA THR A 37 -5.60 -1.30 21.90
C THR A 37 -4.77 -1.13 23.18
N PRO A 38 -5.36 -1.26 24.40
CA PRO A 38 -4.61 -1.24 25.66
C PRO A 38 -3.47 -2.27 25.73
N ASP A 39 -3.62 -3.39 25.00
CA ASP A 39 -2.61 -4.44 24.89
C ASP A 39 -1.53 -4.17 23.81
N GLY A 40 -1.60 -3.02 23.14
CA GLY A 40 -0.58 -2.55 22.17
C GLY A 40 -0.75 -3.05 20.74
N TYR A 41 -1.81 -3.79 20.42
CA TYR A 41 -2.12 -4.22 19.06
C TYR A 41 -2.70 -3.08 18.21
N PRO A 42 -2.53 -3.11 16.88
CA PRO A 42 -3.26 -2.19 15.99
C PRO A 42 -4.76 -2.28 16.24
N ASP A 43 -5.39 -1.14 16.47
CA ASP A 43 -6.84 -1.06 16.63
C ASP A 43 -7.50 -1.07 15.24
N VAL A 44 -8.16 -2.19 14.93
CA VAL A 44 -8.91 -2.40 13.69
C VAL A 44 -10.42 -2.24 13.90
N SER A 45 -10.83 -1.48 14.90
CA SER A 45 -12.23 -1.18 15.16
C SER A 45 -12.87 -0.36 14.04
N GLY A 46 -14.15 -0.61 13.74
CA GLY A 46 -14.91 0.11 12.71
C GLY A 46 -16.10 -0.71 12.19
N ILE A 47 -16.87 -0.13 11.28
CA ILE A 47 -17.93 -0.84 10.55
C ILE A 47 -17.33 -1.35 9.23
N PHE A 48 -17.27 -2.67 9.09
CA PHE A 48 -16.85 -3.33 7.86
C PHE A 48 -18.09 -3.68 7.04
N THR A 49 -18.11 -3.25 5.77
CA THR A 49 -19.15 -3.62 4.80
C THR A 49 -18.63 -4.72 3.87
N PHE A 50 -19.52 -5.61 3.44
CA PHE A 50 -19.23 -6.65 2.44
C PHE A 50 -19.62 -6.23 1.02
N ARG A 51 -19.88 -4.94 0.78
CA ARG A 51 -20.24 -4.42 -0.55
C ARG A 51 -19.01 -4.38 -1.46
N THR A 52 -18.67 -5.53 -2.01
CA THR A 52 -17.64 -5.66 -3.03
C THR A 52 -18.26 -5.52 -4.42
N LEU A 53 -17.47 -5.03 -5.38
CA LEU A 53 -17.85 -5.03 -6.79
C LEU A 53 -18.18 -6.44 -7.29
N THR A 54 -17.46 -7.45 -6.79
CA THR A 54 -17.66 -8.86 -7.11
C THR A 54 -18.30 -9.56 -5.92
N PRO A 55 -19.60 -9.91 -5.97
CA PRO A 55 -20.26 -10.65 -4.90
C PRO A 55 -19.64 -12.05 -4.75
N PHE A 56 -19.82 -12.64 -3.57
CA PHE A 56 -19.27 -13.96 -3.25
C PHE A 56 -19.88 -15.06 -4.15
N GLU A 57 -21.19 -14.99 -4.37
CA GLU A 57 -21.89 -15.87 -5.29
C GLU A 57 -21.98 -15.24 -6.67
N ARG A 58 -21.76 -16.05 -7.72
CA ARG A 58 -21.88 -15.58 -9.10
C ARG A 58 -23.34 -15.21 -9.39
N PRO A 59 -23.62 -13.97 -9.82
CA PRO A 59 -24.96 -13.56 -10.23
C PRO A 59 -25.49 -14.45 -11.37
N GLN A 60 -26.76 -14.82 -11.32
CA GLN A 60 -27.41 -15.63 -12.39
C GLN A 60 -27.24 -15.03 -13.79
N GLN A 61 -27.23 -13.70 -13.91
CA GLN A 61 -27.00 -13.02 -15.19
C GLN A 61 -25.63 -13.32 -15.83
N PHE A 62 -24.69 -13.87 -15.06
CA PHE A 62 -23.35 -14.26 -15.51
C PHE A 62 -23.15 -15.78 -15.46
N GLU A 63 -24.20 -16.58 -15.28
CA GLU A 63 -24.12 -18.03 -15.28
C GLU A 63 -23.58 -18.55 -16.63
N GLY A 64 -22.61 -19.47 -16.58
CA GLY A 64 -21.93 -19.97 -17.79
C GLY A 64 -21.03 -18.96 -18.51
N GLN A 65 -21.03 -17.68 -18.12
CA GLN A 65 -20.13 -16.66 -18.65
C GLN A 65 -18.80 -16.68 -17.89
N GLU A 66 -17.73 -17.13 -18.56
CA GLU A 66 -16.40 -17.23 -17.95
C GLU A 66 -15.69 -15.88 -17.87
N THR A 67 -15.89 -15.02 -18.88
CA THR A 67 -15.19 -13.74 -19.00
C THR A 67 -16.14 -12.62 -19.41
N LEU A 68 -15.89 -11.42 -18.87
CA LEU A 68 -16.48 -10.19 -19.37
C LEU A 68 -15.59 -9.62 -20.48
N SER A 69 -16.19 -9.04 -21.52
CA SER A 69 -15.43 -8.26 -22.50
C SER A 69 -14.87 -6.96 -21.88
N GLU A 70 -13.86 -6.38 -22.52
CA GLU A 70 -13.22 -5.14 -22.07
C GLU A 70 -14.22 -3.98 -21.94
N GLU A 71 -15.29 -3.99 -22.73
CA GLU A 71 -16.33 -2.96 -22.68
C GLU A 71 -17.39 -3.20 -21.58
N GLU A 72 -17.56 -4.44 -21.11
CA GLU A 72 -18.58 -4.80 -20.11
C GLU A 72 -18.10 -4.57 -18.68
N ALA A 73 -16.83 -4.85 -18.40
CA ALA A 73 -16.21 -4.61 -17.10
C ALA A 73 -16.39 -3.17 -16.56
N PRO A 74 -16.14 -2.10 -17.33
CA PRO A 74 -16.36 -0.73 -16.86
C PRO A 74 -17.84 -0.42 -16.63
N ARG A 75 -18.76 -1.01 -17.40
CA ARG A 75 -20.21 -0.87 -17.20
C ARG A 75 -20.66 -1.53 -15.89
N LEU A 76 -20.13 -2.71 -15.56
CA LEU A 76 -20.38 -3.37 -14.28
C LEU A 76 -19.88 -2.52 -13.11
N ARG A 77 -18.66 -1.98 -13.19
CA ARG A 77 -18.10 -1.10 -12.16
C ARG A 77 -18.95 0.14 -11.89
N ARG A 78 -19.47 0.79 -12.94
CA ARG A 78 -20.35 1.96 -12.81
C ARG A 78 -21.67 1.64 -12.10
N ARG A 79 -22.26 0.48 -12.42
CA ARG A 79 -23.56 0.05 -11.85
C ARG A 79 -23.48 -0.33 -10.38
N SER A 80 -22.32 -0.83 -9.93
CA SER A 80 -22.14 -1.36 -8.58
C SER A 80 -22.00 -0.27 -7.50
N GLY A 81 -21.92 0.99 -7.92
CA GLY A 81 -21.75 2.14 -7.02
C GLY A 81 -20.33 2.24 -6.45
N PRO A 82 -20.03 3.35 -5.75
CA PRO A 82 -18.80 3.45 -4.95
C PRO A 82 -18.85 2.43 -3.80
N VAL A 83 -17.72 1.78 -3.55
CA VAL A 83 -17.47 0.92 -2.39
C VAL A 83 -17.28 1.77 -1.14
#